data_AF-A0A2V1BKF1-F1
#
_entry.id   AF-A0A2V1BKF1-F1
#
_cell.length_a   1.000
_cell.length_b   1.000
_cell.length_c   1.000
_cell.angle_alpha   90.00
_cell.angle_beta   90.00
_cell.angle_gamma   90.00
#
_symmetry.space_group_name_H-M   'P 1'
#
loop_
_entity.id
_entity.type
_entity.pdbx_description
1 polymer ?
#
loop_
_entity_poly.entity_id
_entity_poly.type
_entity_poly.pdbx_seq_one_letter_code
_entity_poly.pdbx_strand_id
1 'polypeptide(L)'
;MSDICQNTSSYTNLIDPSEDIADKEDQSSLRPTVRRKPVPGQTCSSAHGYHLSTRSDETPLRLKHCYCRDILMAVILSLLTIPFFVYGGFAWYLHGKDVYEWEIISHQQVFNYGKKLATAFLYIFSLIVGRCWSQLAAWKLERSISVSSLEQMIGTPTLTSAVATQFWIRRINILSLVLLGTWSLSRIGSQSSLQLLSIRKTPDASISDCYYFDVLKEPHAAISDHYYHFFLANLFLTSLTTSLQKGSSKTDIFNNPGIPDISSFSDELHLYPLVDNEVQNDTKVLADYMDDTMVREPQTLIFRSRKLNLTAWCPITTTYIESYVTCDPSCHVTAFRSSRKPHPHSNITILGFKGVFAEFFQALAYHSEAYLSPNSSSPIELFLDDGIYHFEPEQITQEDRDHWRQYNAKIFGINLQHLINTFWYGSYNPSSFLGGDLQKASRSEIDLELDQFFIKTTAVQYWGKDEIYTCNFGWLVALFLASTVMFVAAIVGGVFSLLIYGPDILGHCSTLLRNTPYIQDSRVGSALDGYDRTRKLGNFRVKIVDIDYEKEVGYIAIAEDREGLGGRLVKGRYYR
;
A
#
# COMPACT_ATOMS: atom_id res chain seq x y z
N MET A 1 17.91 52.99 -16.25
CA MET A 1 18.01 53.75 -17.51
C MET A 1 18.83 52.89 -18.46
N SER A 2 18.21 52.46 -19.58
CA SER A 2 18.77 51.88 -20.83
C SER A 2 19.64 50.59 -20.83
N ASP A 3 18.97 49.45 -21.07
CA ASP A 3 19.08 48.48 -22.19
C ASP A 3 20.40 48.03 -22.88
N ILE A 4 20.54 46.68 -22.90
CA ILE A 4 20.76 45.73 -24.04
C ILE A 4 22.14 45.67 -24.75
N CYS A 5 22.79 44.47 -24.76
CA CYS A 5 23.05 43.64 -25.97
C CYS A 5 23.79 42.31 -25.69
N GLN A 6 23.52 41.33 -26.56
CA GLN A 6 23.87 39.89 -26.58
C GLN A 6 25.32 39.58 -27.01
N ASN A 7 25.88 38.43 -26.59
CA ASN A 7 26.17 37.24 -27.42
C ASN A 7 27.19 36.29 -26.76
N THR A 8 26.97 34.99 -26.96
CA THR A 8 27.76 33.85 -26.46
C THR A 8 28.43 33.07 -27.60
N SER A 9 29.67 32.62 -27.40
CA SER A 9 30.21 31.42 -28.06
C SER A 9 31.37 30.79 -27.28
N SER A 10 31.21 29.46 -27.05
CA SER A 10 32.21 28.37 -27.02
C SER A 10 33.42 28.40 -26.08
N TYR A 11 33.68 27.29 -25.38
CA TYR A 11 35.01 26.66 -25.31
C TYR A 11 34.93 25.15 -24.98
N THR A 12 35.71 24.38 -25.73
CA THR A 12 36.10 22.96 -25.65
C THR A 12 37.25 22.71 -24.66
N ASN A 13 37.47 21.47 -24.22
CA ASN A 13 38.79 20.85 -23.95
C ASN A 13 38.64 19.30 -24.09
N LEU A 14 39.39 18.54 -24.90
CA LEU A 14 40.85 18.28 -25.08
C LEU A 14 41.44 17.27 -24.06
N ILE A 15 41.76 16.04 -24.52
CA ILE A 15 43.14 15.50 -24.73
C ILE A 15 43.21 13.95 -24.71
N ASP A 16 43.92 13.45 -25.72
CA ASP A 16 44.44 12.10 -26.06
C ASP A 16 45.74 11.76 -25.22
N PRO A 17 46.63 10.75 -25.45
CA PRO A 17 47.01 10.10 -26.71
C PRO A 17 47.39 8.60 -26.69
N SER A 18 47.45 7.99 -27.88
CA SER A 18 48.63 7.32 -28.51
C SER A 18 48.34 5.99 -29.25
N GLU A 19 48.45 6.08 -30.60
CA GLU A 19 49.02 5.19 -31.63
C GLU A 19 48.99 3.65 -31.52
N ASP A 20 48.41 2.99 -32.54
CA ASP A 20 49.16 2.11 -33.46
C ASP A 20 48.40 1.83 -34.79
N ILE A 21 49.17 1.54 -35.84
CA ILE A 21 48.89 1.70 -37.28
C ILE A 21 48.56 0.36 -37.98
N ALA A 22 47.61 0.35 -38.94
CA ALA A 22 47.76 -0.15 -40.33
C ALA A 22 46.42 -0.39 -41.08
N ASP A 23 46.16 0.47 -42.10
CA ASP A 23 45.69 0.24 -43.49
C ASP A 23 44.76 -0.93 -43.86
N LYS A 24 43.85 -0.87 -44.84
CA LYS A 24 43.11 0.14 -45.64
C LYS A 24 42.35 -0.70 -46.69
N GLU A 25 41.05 -0.46 -46.90
CA GLU A 25 40.44 -0.63 -48.22
C GLU A 25 39.20 0.28 -48.32
N ASP A 26 39.08 0.94 -49.46
CA ASP A 26 38.38 2.20 -49.66
C ASP A 26 37.34 2.07 -50.80
N GLN A 27 36.44 3.05 -50.89
CA GLN A 27 35.61 3.45 -52.05
C GLN A 27 34.12 3.04 -52.17
N SER A 28 33.29 4.03 -51.80
CA SER A 28 32.49 4.87 -52.70
C SER A 28 31.04 4.51 -53.10
N SER A 29 30.28 5.60 -53.17
CA SER A 29 28.89 5.85 -53.51
C SER A 29 28.42 5.46 -54.92
N LEU A 30 27.13 5.11 -55.09
CA LEU A 30 26.13 5.71 -56.03
C LEU A 30 24.96 4.74 -56.35
N ARG A 31 23.73 5.27 -56.37
CA ARG A 31 22.48 4.56 -56.77
C ARG A 31 22.50 4.15 -58.25
N PRO A 32 21.74 3.09 -58.64
CA PRO A 32 21.31 2.93 -60.02
C PRO A 32 19.79 3.04 -60.22
N THR A 33 19.42 3.87 -61.19
CA THR A 33 18.17 3.80 -61.98
C THR A 33 18.48 3.11 -63.32
N VAL A 34 17.75 2.05 -63.71
CA VAL A 34 17.78 1.54 -65.11
C VAL A 34 16.39 1.09 -65.60
N ARG A 35 16.17 1.38 -66.89
CA ARG A 35 14.98 1.35 -67.77
C ARG A 35 14.30 -0.01 -67.99
N ARG A 36 13.00 0.07 -68.33
CA ARG A 36 12.17 -0.98 -68.99
C ARG A 36 12.52 -1.16 -70.48
N LYS A 37 12.34 -2.38 -71.01
CA LYS A 37 12.28 -2.73 -72.45
C LYS A 37 10.87 -3.26 -72.84
N PRO A 38 10.44 -3.19 -74.12
CA PRO A 38 9.06 -3.49 -74.56
C PRO A 38 8.84 -4.82 -75.34
N VAL A 39 7.63 -5.42 -75.16
CA VAL A 39 6.67 -6.03 -76.15
C VAL A 39 7.07 -7.38 -76.83
N PRO A 40 6.18 -8.41 -76.99
CA PRO A 40 4.92 -8.46 -77.78
C PRO A 40 3.68 -8.92 -76.97
N GLY A 41 2.43 -8.55 -77.26
CA GLY A 41 1.80 -8.41 -78.58
C GLY A 41 1.07 -9.72 -78.93
N GLN A 42 0.05 -10.10 -78.17
CA GLN A 42 -0.84 -11.21 -78.52
C GLN A 42 -2.30 -10.77 -78.32
N THR A 43 -2.93 -10.39 -79.42
CA THR A 43 -4.39 -10.33 -79.57
C THR A 43 -4.90 -11.75 -79.79
N CYS A 44 -5.87 -12.18 -78.99
CA CYS A 44 -6.84 -13.20 -79.40
C CYS A 44 -8.20 -12.92 -78.77
N SER A 45 -9.20 -13.04 -79.62
CA SER A 45 -10.58 -12.63 -79.47
C SER A 45 -11.41 -13.56 -78.58
N SER A 46 -12.53 -13.01 -78.13
CA SER A 46 -13.87 -13.61 -77.92
C SER A 46 -14.02 -14.97 -77.22
N ALA A 47 -14.97 -14.95 -76.28
CA ALA A 47 -15.80 -16.07 -75.84
C ALA A 47 -15.07 -17.23 -75.13
N HIS A 48 -14.86 -17.06 -73.83
CA HIS A 48 -15.17 -18.14 -72.88
C HIS A 48 -16.13 -17.57 -71.84
N GLY A 49 -17.42 -17.88 -72.05
CA GLY A 49 -18.38 -17.81 -70.97
C GLY A 49 -17.80 -18.64 -69.84
N TYR A 50 -17.59 -18.02 -68.68
CA TYR A 50 -17.47 -18.76 -67.45
C TYR A 50 -18.81 -19.48 -67.30
N HIS A 51 -18.82 -20.75 -67.67
CA HIS A 51 -19.80 -21.69 -67.15
C HIS A 51 -19.82 -21.46 -65.64
N LEU A 52 -20.92 -20.93 -65.13
CA LEU A 52 -21.34 -21.23 -63.77
C LEU A 52 -21.22 -22.75 -63.68
N SER A 53 -20.19 -23.23 -62.98
CA SER A 53 -20.16 -24.61 -62.55
C SER A 53 -21.45 -24.81 -61.78
N THR A 54 -22.36 -25.58 -62.37
CA THR A 54 -23.47 -26.17 -61.66
C THR A 54 -22.86 -26.96 -60.53
N ARG A 55 -22.91 -26.39 -59.33
CA ARG A 55 -22.55 -27.01 -58.07
C ARG A 55 -23.51 -28.19 -57.86
N SER A 56 -23.17 -29.37 -58.36
CA SER A 56 -24.07 -30.52 -58.38
C SER A 56 -23.47 -31.84 -57.88
N ASP A 57 -22.26 -31.86 -57.33
CA ASP A 57 -21.62 -33.09 -56.84
C ASP A 57 -21.29 -33.02 -55.32
N GLU A 58 -22.20 -32.50 -54.50
CA GLU A 58 -22.12 -32.60 -53.03
C GLU A 58 -22.98 -33.80 -52.59
N THR A 59 -22.39 -34.76 -51.85
CA THR A 59 -23.11 -35.95 -51.38
C THR A 59 -24.17 -35.55 -50.35
N PRO A 60 -25.43 -35.98 -50.51
CA PRO A 60 -26.51 -35.53 -49.63
C PRO A 60 -26.32 -36.09 -48.21
N LEU A 61 -26.26 -35.19 -47.23
CA LEU A 61 -26.13 -35.51 -45.80
C LEU A 61 -27.48 -35.47 -45.11
N ARG A 62 -27.73 -36.47 -44.26
CA ARG A 62 -28.94 -36.50 -43.43
C ARG A 62 -28.77 -35.55 -42.25
N LEU A 63 -29.73 -34.63 -42.07
CA LEU A 63 -29.77 -33.73 -40.91
C LEU A 63 -30.05 -34.53 -39.63
N LYS A 64 -28.96 -34.97 -38.96
CA LYS A 64 -28.99 -35.70 -37.69
C LYS A 64 -28.72 -34.73 -36.55
N HIS A 65 -29.65 -34.64 -35.61
CA HIS A 65 -29.46 -33.90 -34.36
C HIS A 65 -29.18 -34.88 -33.22
N CYS A 66 -28.01 -34.76 -32.57
CA CYS A 66 -27.58 -35.66 -31.51
C CYS A 66 -27.87 -35.05 -30.12
N TYR A 67 -29.09 -35.26 -29.63
CA TYR A 67 -29.55 -34.74 -28.33
C TYR A 67 -28.67 -35.17 -27.16
N CYS A 68 -28.13 -36.40 -27.16
CA CYS A 68 -27.29 -36.90 -26.07
C CYS A 68 -26.02 -36.05 -25.88
N ARG A 69 -25.41 -35.60 -26.99
CA ARG A 69 -24.20 -34.75 -26.94
C ARG A 69 -24.52 -33.39 -26.33
N ASP A 70 -25.67 -32.81 -26.68
CA ASP A 70 -26.06 -31.49 -26.20
C ASP A 70 -26.48 -31.52 -24.73
N ILE A 71 -27.21 -32.56 -24.31
CA ILE A 71 -27.53 -32.80 -22.90
C ILE A 71 -26.26 -33.01 -22.09
N LEU A 72 -25.34 -33.86 -22.55
CA LEU A 72 -24.06 -34.11 -21.87
C LEU A 72 -23.28 -32.81 -21.69
N MET A 73 -23.18 -32.00 -22.73
CA MET A 73 -22.48 -30.71 -22.64
C MET A 73 -23.19 -29.75 -21.67
N ALA A 74 -24.53 -29.66 -21.69
CA ALA A 74 -25.27 -28.81 -20.77
C ALA A 74 -25.05 -29.23 -19.29
N VAL A 75 -25.01 -30.54 -19.03
CA VAL A 75 -24.69 -31.09 -17.70
C VAL A 75 -23.27 -30.72 -17.28
N ILE A 76 -22.27 -30.95 -18.14
CA ILE A 76 -20.87 -30.61 -17.85
C ILE A 76 -20.72 -29.11 -17.55
N LEU A 77 -21.31 -28.25 -18.39
CA LEU A 77 -21.27 -26.80 -18.20
C LEU A 77 -21.94 -26.35 -16.91
N SER A 78 -23.05 -27.00 -16.53
CA SER A 78 -23.74 -26.71 -15.27
C SER A 78 -22.88 -27.12 -14.06
N LEU A 79 -22.24 -28.28 -14.11
CA LEU A 79 -21.34 -28.77 -13.05
C LEU A 79 -20.13 -27.85 -12.83
N LEU A 80 -19.61 -27.23 -13.90
CA LEU A 80 -18.50 -26.26 -13.81
C LEU A 80 -18.83 -25.01 -12.99
N THR A 81 -20.11 -24.72 -12.71
CA THR A 81 -20.51 -23.58 -11.89
C THR A 81 -20.53 -23.88 -10.38
N ILE A 82 -20.62 -25.16 -9.99
CA ILE A 82 -20.75 -25.60 -8.60
C ILE A 82 -19.59 -25.14 -7.70
N PRO A 83 -18.31 -25.19 -8.13
CA PRO A 83 -17.18 -24.76 -7.30
C PRO A 83 -17.29 -23.32 -6.79
N PHE A 84 -17.92 -22.41 -7.56
CA PHE A 84 -18.10 -21.02 -7.14
C PHE A 84 -19.09 -20.88 -5.98
N PHE A 85 -20.18 -21.66 -5.99
CA PHE A 85 -21.14 -21.72 -4.89
C PHE A 85 -20.52 -22.32 -3.64
N VAL A 86 -19.75 -23.41 -3.81
CA VAL A 86 -19.06 -24.07 -2.69
C VAL A 86 -18.07 -23.12 -2.03
N TYR A 87 -17.28 -22.38 -2.81
CA TYR A 87 -16.36 -21.39 -2.27
C TYR A 87 -17.07 -20.24 -1.53
N GLY A 88 -18.17 -19.73 -2.10
CA GLY A 88 -19.01 -18.73 -1.43
C GLY A 88 -19.56 -19.21 -0.08
N GLY A 89 -20.13 -20.41 -0.05
CA GLY A 89 -20.63 -21.02 1.18
C GLY A 89 -19.54 -21.30 2.21
N PHE A 90 -18.36 -21.73 1.75
CA PHE A 90 -17.21 -21.96 2.62
C PHE A 90 -16.67 -20.66 3.22
N ALA A 91 -16.57 -19.59 2.43
CA ALA A 91 -16.15 -18.28 2.93
C ALA A 91 -17.15 -17.69 3.94
N TRP A 92 -18.45 -17.90 3.74
CA TRP A 92 -19.47 -17.56 4.73
C TRP A 92 -19.29 -18.32 6.04
N TYR A 93 -19.06 -19.63 5.96
CA TYR A 93 -18.86 -20.49 7.13
C TYR A 93 -17.63 -20.11 7.96
N LEU A 94 -16.59 -19.58 7.31
CA LEU A 94 -15.39 -19.08 7.98
C LEU A 94 -15.57 -17.72 8.65
N HIS A 95 -16.64 -16.97 8.36
CA HIS A 95 -16.80 -15.63 8.90
C HIS A 95 -16.87 -15.62 10.43
N GLY A 96 -15.96 -14.87 11.06
CA GLY A 96 -15.90 -14.70 12.51
C GLY A 96 -15.15 -15.81 13.25
N LYS A 97 -14.48 -16.71 12.54
CA LYS A 97 -13.67 -17.77 13.15
C LYS A 97 -12.20 -17.37 13.23
N ASP A 98 -11.53 -17.84 14.28
CA ASP A 98 -10.11 -17.62 14.51
C ASP A 98 -9.26 -18.40 13.51
N VAL A 99 -8.12 -17.83 13.12
CA VAL A 99 -7.15 -18.40 12.17
C VAL A 99 -6.42 -19.59 12.81
N TYR A 100 -5.97 -19.45 14.07
CA TYR A 100 -5.09 -20.44 14.70
C TYR A 100 -5.77 -21.73 15.14
N GLU A 101 -7.08 -21.72 15.39
CA GLU A 101 -7.82 -22.91 15.84
C GLU A 101 -8.05 -23.92 14.68
N TRP A 102 -7.91 -23.47 13.43
CA TRP A 102 -8.23 -24.25 12.23
C TRP A 102 -6.96 -24.71 11.50
N GLU A 103 -6.12 -25.49 12.21
CA GLU A 103 -4.86 -26.05 11.69
C GLU A 103 -5.07 -27.02 10.48
N ILE A 104 -6.31 -27.49 10.27
CA ILE A 104 -6.69 -28.48 9.24
C ILE A 104 -6.63 -27.92 7.81
N ILE A 105 -6.81 -26.61 7.62
CA ILE A 105 -6.77 -25.99 6.29
C ILE A 105 -5.78 -24.84 6.36
N SER A 106 -4.57 -25.06 5.84
CA SER A 106 -3.58 -23.99 5.79
C SER A 106 -4.20 -22.75 5.12
N HIS A 107 -4.19 -21.61 5.82
CA HIS A 107 -4.70 -20.32 5.35
C HIS A 107 -4.37 -20.06 3.89
N GLN A 108 -3.12 -20.37 3.54
CA GLN A 108 -2.56 -20.25 2.21
C GLN A 108 -3.34 -21.04 1.15
N GLN A 109 -3.87 -22.23 1.46
CA GLN A 109 -4.68 -23.01 0.54
C GLN A 109 -6.01 -22.34 0.21
N VAL A 110 -6.71 -21.74 1.18
CA VAL A 110 -8.00 -21.05 0.94
C VAL A 110 -7.80 -19.85 0.02
N PHE A 111 -6.81 -19.00 0.32
CA PHE A 111 -6.49 -17.84 -0.52
C PHE A 111 -6.00 -18.25 -1.91
N ASN A 112 -5.19 -19.31 -2.00
CA ASN A 112 -4.75 -19.84 -3.30
C ASN A 112 -5.90 -20.43 -4.12
N TYR A 113 -6.87 -21.06 -3.45
CA TYR A 113 -8.07 -21.56 -4.11
C TYR A 113 -8.92 -20.42 -4.65
N GLY A 114 -9.13 -19.35 -3.87
CA GLY A 114 -9.79 -18.12 -4.33
C GLY A 114 -9.13 -17.50 -5.57
N LYS A 115 -7.79 -17.44 -5.60
CA LYS A 115 -7.02 -16.97 -6.78
C LYS A 115 -7.24 -17.83 -8.02
N LYS A 116 -7.24 -19.16 -7.86
CA LYS A 116 -7.50 -20.10 -8.98
C LYS A 116 -8.94 -20.00 -9.47
N LEU A 117 -9.91 -19.81 -8.58
CA LEU A 117 -11.29 -19.61 -8.97
C LEU A 117 -11.49 -18.28 -9.70
N ALA A 118 -10.81 -17.21 -9.29
CA ALA A 118 -10.90 -15.91 -9.96
C ALA A 118 -10.51 -15.98 -11.44
N THR A 119 -9.45 -16.74 -11.76
CA THR A 119 -9.02 -16.94 -13.15
C THR A 119 -9.95 -17.90 -13.89
N ALA A 120 -10.31 -19.04 -13.27
CA ALA A 120 -11.24 -20.01 -13.85
C ALA A 120 -12.61 -19.38 -14.18
N PHE A 121 -13.09 -18.44 -13.36
CA PHE A 121 -14.35 -17.75 -13.56
C PHE A 121 -14.45 -17.09 -14.94
N LEU A 122 -13.39 -16.39 -15.38
CA LEU A 122 -13.39 -15.70 -16.68
C LEU A 122 -13.54 -16.66 -17.85
N TYR A 123 -12.83 -17.79 -17.81
CA TYR A 123 -12.85 -18.79 -18.86
C TYR A 123 -14.19 -19.54 -18.90
N ILE A 124 -14.65 -20.01 -17.74
CA ILE A 124 -15.91 -20.77 -17.62
C ILE A 124 -17.10 -19.87 -17.98
N PHE A 125 -17.10 -18.61 -17.51
CA PHE A 125 -18.13 -17.64 -17.87
C PHE A 125 -18.21 -17.43 -19.38
N SER A 126 -17.06 -17.18 -20.03
CA SER A 126 -17.01 -16.93 -21.48
C SER A 126 -17.49 -18.15 -22.29
N LEU A 127 -17.11 -19.36 -21.86
CA LEU A 127 -17.53 -20.62 -22.46
C LEU A 127 -19.07 -20.79 -22.38
N ILE A 128 -19.64 -20.59 -21.20
CA ILE A 128 -21.07 -20.84 -20.94
C ILE A 128 -21.94 -19.77 -21.57
N VAL A 129 -21.64 -18.50 -21.31
CA VAL A 129 -22.43 -17.36 -21.80
C VAL A 129 -22.27 -17.22 -23.30
N GLY A 130 -21.06 -17.39 -23.84
CA GLY A 130 -20.82 -17.41 -25.28
C GLY A 130 -21.66 -18.49 -25.97
N ARG A 131 -21.62 -19.73 -25.48
CA ARG A 131 -22.48 -20.81 -26.00
C ARG A 131 -23.96 -20.47 -25.90
N CYS A 132 -24.42 -19.93 -24.77
CA CYS A 132 -25.83 -19.56 -24.60
C CYS A 132 -26.28 -18.54 -25.66
N TRP A 133 -25.48 -17.51 -25.93
CA TRP A 133 -25.79 -16.51 -26.95
C TRP A 133 -25.78 -17.09 -28.36
N SER A 134 -24.82 -17.96 -28.70
CA SER A 134 -24.79 -18.66 -29.99
C SER A 134 -26.03 -19.53 -30.20
N GLN A 135 -26.44 -20.30 -29.17
CA GLN A 135 -27.64 -21.13 -29.25
C GLN A 135 -28.91 -20.29 -29.35
N LEU A 136 -29.02 -19.19 -28.59
CA LEU A 136 -30.15 -18.27 -28.71
C LEU A 136 -30.19 -17.62 -30.11
N ALA A 137 -29.04 -17.30 -30.70
CA ALA A 137 -28.94 -16.74 -32.04
C ALA A 137 -29.40 -17.74 -33.11
N ALA A 138 -28.96 -18.99 -33.04
CA ALA A 138 -29.39 -20.07 -33.93
C ALA A 138 -30.91 -20.30 -33.84
N TRP A 139 -31.44 -20.39 -32.62
CA TRP A 139 -32.87 -20.58 -32.39
C TRP A 139 -33.72 -19.41 -32.90
N LYS A 140 -33.23 -18.17 -32.78
CA LYS A 140 -33.88 -16.99 -33.37
C LYS A 140 -33.75 -16.97 -34.89
N LEU A 141 -32.63 -17.41 -35.45
CA LEU A 141 -32.42 -17.49 -36.89
C LEU A 141 -33.41 -18.44 -37.57
N GLU A 142 -33.87 -19.50 -36.91
CA GLU A 142 -34.96 -20.36 -37.42
C GLU A 142 -36.35 -19.70 -37.40
N ARG A 143 -36.53 -18.63 -36.61
CA ARG A 143 -37.81 -17.94 -36.41
C ARG A 143 -37.88 -16.54 -37.03
N SER A 144 -36.88 -16.17 -37.83
CA SER A 144 -36.65 -14.81 -38.35
C SER A 144 -36.03 -13.86 -37.32
N ILE A 145 -34.92 -13.24 -37.71
CA ILE A 145 -34.17 -12.26 -36.90
C ILE A 145 -33.58 -11.17 -37.79
N SER A 146 -33.51 -9.93 -37.28
CA SER A 146 -32.80 -8.85 -37.96
C SER A 146 -31.30 -9.14 -38.03
N VAL A 147 -30.64 -8.84 -39.16
CA VAL A 147 -29.19 -9.00 -39.32
C VAL A 147 -28.40 -8.28 -38.23
N SER A 148 -28.83 -7.09 -37.80
CA SER A 148 -28.15 -6.32 -36.75
C SER A 148 -28.17 -7.04 -35.39
N SER A 149 -29.32 -7.58 -34.99
CA SER A 149 -29.44 -8.31 -33.71
C SER A 149 -28.69 -9.64 -33.75
N LEU A 150 -28.67 -10.29 -34.92
CA LEU A 150 -27.95 -11.54 -35.12
C LEU A 150 -26.43 -11.35 -35.02
N GLU A 151 -25.89 -10.31 -35.69
CA GLU A 151 -24.46 -9.95 -35.58
C GLU A 151 -24.11 -9.52 -34.15
N GLN A 152 -25.01 -8.82 -33.44
CA GLN A 152 -24.80 -8.46 -32.03
C GLN A 152 -24.74 -9.68 -31.11
N MET A 153 -25.45 -10.75 -31.39
CA MET A 153 -25.43 -11.95 -30.54
C MET A 153 -24.23 -12.85 -30.84
N ILE A 154 -23.85 -13.00 -32.11
CA ILE A 154 -22.76 -13.88 -32.53
C ILE A 154 -21.41 -13.17 -32.44
N GLY A 155 -21.36 -11.87 -32.73
CA GLY A 155 -20.15 -11.05 -32.73
C GLY A 155 -19.61 -10.73 -31.33
N THR A 156 -20.31 -11.12 -30.26
CA THR A 156 -19.91 -10.84 -28.87
C THR A 156 -19.50 -12.09 -28.09
N PRO A 157 -18.45 -12.83 -28.49
CA PRO A 157 -17.98 -13.99 -27.71
C PRO A 157 -17.17 -13.62 -26.47
N THR A 158 -16.81 -12.35 -26.26
CA THR A 158 -16.00 -11.87 -25.13
C THR A 158 -16.45 -10.48 -24.69
N LEU A 159 -16.03 -10.04 -23.50
CA LEU A 159 -16.29 -8.67 -23.02
C LEU A 159 -15.73 -7.60 -23.98
N THR A 160 -14.49 -7.77 -24.44
CA THR A 160 -13.86 -6.82 -25.36
C THR A 160 -14.60 -6.74 -26.68
N SER A 161 -15.01 -7.88 -27.24
CA SER A 161 -15.82 -7.89 -28.46
C SER A 161 -17.25 -7.37 -28.22
N ALA A 162 -17.84 -7.57 -27.04
CA ALA A 162 -19.13 -6.97 -26.68
C ALA A 162 -19.10 -5.44 -26.70
N VAL A 163 -18.02 -4.83 -26.19
CA VAL A 163 -17.83 -3.37 -26.25
C VAL A 163 -17.50 -2.93 -27.69
N ALA A 164 -16.59 -3.64 -28.37
CA ALA A 164 -16.15 -3.28 -29.71
C ALA A 164 -17.29 -3.35 -30.73
N THR A 165 -18.03 -4.46 -30.79
CA THR A 165 -19.18 -4.62 -31.69
C THR A 165 -20.20 -3.50 -31.49
N GLN A 166 -20.45 -3.10 -30.24
CA GLN A 166 -21.39 -2.05 -29.93
C GLN A 166 -20.93 -0.68 -30.42
N PHE A 167 -19.63 -0.41 -30.29
CA PHE A 167 -19.00 0.81 -30.79
C PHE A 167 -18.99 0.85 -32.33
N TRP A 168 -18.62 -0.24 -32.99
CA TRP A 168 -18.50 -0.32 -34.45
C TRP A 168 -19.86 -0.33 -35.16
N ILE A 169 -20.87 -1.03 -34.63
CA ILE A 169 -22.23 -1.05 -35.18
C ILE A 169 -22.95 0.30 -34.98
N ARG A 170 -22.50 1.12 -34.01
CA ARG A 170 -23.05 2.46 -33.67
C ARG A 170 -24.58 2.48 -33.43
N ARG A 171 -25.16 1.39 -32.93
CA ARG A 171 -26.59 1.28 -32.62
C ARG A 171 -26.83 0.72 -31.23
N ILE A 172 -27.06 1.60 -30.24
CA ILE A 172 -27.43 1.22 -28.87
C ILE A 172 -28.91 0.88 -28.82
N ASN A 173 -29.19 -0.41 -28.64
CA ASN A 173 -30.52 -0.96 -28.43
C ASN A 173 -30.57 -1.68 -27.06
N ILE A 174 -31.77 -2.08 -26.61
CA ILE A 174 -31.92 -2.80 -25.34
C ILE A 174 -31.08 -4.08 -25.31
N LEU A 175 -30.98 -4.80 -26.44
CA LEU A 175 -30.16 -6.00 -26.57
C LEU A 175 -28.68 -5.72 -26.25
N SER A 176 -28.14 -4.60 -26.73
CA SER A 176 -26.76 -4.21 -26.46
C SER A 176 -26.51 -3.88 -25.00
N LEU A 177 -27.46 -3.25 -24.30
CA LEU A 177 -27.35 -2.99 -22.87
C LEU A 177 -27.39 -4.29 -22.07
N VAL A 178 -28.25 -5.23 -22.46
CA VAL A 178 -28.32 -6.57 -21.86
C VAL A 178 -27.01 -7.34 -22.10
N LEU A 179 -26.45 -7.29 -23.30
CA LEU A 179 -25.17 -7.93 -23.63
C LEU A 179 -24.03 -7.32 -22.80
N LEU A 180 -23.90 -6.00 -22.76
CA LEU A 180 -22.88 -5.32 -21.96
C LEU A 180 -23.02 -5.62 -20.46
N GLY A 181 -24.25 -5.57 -19.93
CA GLY A 181 -24.55 -5.92 -18.55
C GLY A 181 -24.17 -7.37 -18.24
N THR A 182 -24.53 -8.31 -19.12
CA THR A 182 -24.17 -9.73 -18.97
C THR A 182 -22.65 -9.89 -18.97
N TRP A 183 -21.94 -9.31 -19.94
CA TRP A 183 -20.49 -9.43 -20.03
C TRP A 183 -19.74 -8.74 -18.89
N SER A 184 -20.30 -7.70 -18.27
CA SER A 184 -19.72 -7.05 -17.09
C SER A 184 -19.63 -7.98 -15.88
N LEU A 185 -20.57 -8.94 -15.75
CA LEU A 185 -20.57 -9.94 -14.69
C LEU A 185 -19.33 -10.83 -14.71
N SER A 186 -18.68 -10.97 -15.89
CA SER A 186 -17.41 -11.68 -16.03
C SER A 186 -16.32 -11.11 -15.10
N ARG A 187 -16.16 -9.77 -15.10
CA ARG A 187 -15.18 -9.08 -14.26
C ARG A 187 -15.61 -9.04 -12.80
N ILE A 188 -16.89 -8.80 -12.54
CA ILE A 188 -17.45 -8.72 -11.19
C ILE A 188 -17.28 -10.05 -10.46
N GLY A 189 -17.69 -11.17 -11.06
CA GLY A 189 -17.56 -12.48 -10.43
C GLY A 189 -16.10 -12.89 -10.19
N SER A 190 -15.20 -12.60 -11.14
CA SER A 190 -13.76 -12.83 -10.96
C SER A 190 -13.16 -12.03 -9.80
N GLN A 191 -13.49 -10.73 -9.69
CA GLN A 191 -13.05 -9.89 -8.56
C GLN A 191 -13.67 -10.33 -7.23
N SER A 192 -14.93 -10.76 -7.26
CA SER A 192 -15.61 -11.27 -6.07
C SER A 192 -14.85 -12.45 -5.46
N SER A 193 -14.36 -13.39 -6.28
CA SER A 193 -13.57 -14.54 -5.82
C SER A 193 -12.29 -14.16 -5.06
N LEU A 194 -11.65 -13.04 -5.45
CA LEU A 194 -10.42 -12.54 -4.83
C LEU A 194 -10.66 -11.76 -3.55
N GLN A 195 -11.73 -10.96 -3.51
CA GLN A 195 -12.01 -10.02 -2.44
C GLN A 195 -13.00 -10.55 -1.39
N LEU A 196 -13.44 -11.80 -1.55
CA LEU A 196 -14.46 -12.40 -0.69
C LEU A 196 -14.00 -12.59 0.76
N LEU A 197 -12.75 -12.98 0.96
CA LEU A 197 -12.19 -13.37 2.26
C LEU A 197 -10.98 -12.49 2.57
N SER A 198 -10.93 -11.95 3.78
CA SER A 198 -9.78 -11.20 4.31
C SER A 198 -9.50 -11.60 5.75
N ILE A 199 -8.26 -11.44 6.18
CA ILE A 199 -7.87 -11.61 7.58
C ILE A 199 -7.90 -10.24 8.25
N ARG A 200 -8.58 -10.15 9.39
CA ARG A 200 -8.56 -8.98 10.25
C ARG A 200 -7.88 -9.34 11.57
N LYS A 201 -6.94 -8.51 12.00
CA LYS A 201 -6.37 -8.60 13.35
C LYS A 201 -7.29 -7.89 14.31
N THR A 202 -7.80 -8.60 15.30
CA THR A 202 -8.48 -7.97 16.44
C THR A 202 -7.44 -7.69 17.52
N PRO A 203 -7.28 -6.42 17.94
CA PRO A 203 -6.37 -6.11 19.04
C PRO A 203 -7.00 -6.65 20.33
N ASP A 204 -6.35 -7.63 20.93
CA ASP A 204 -6.66 -7.99 22.31
C ASP A 204 -5.88 -7.06 23.24
N ALA A 205 -6.55 -6.52 24.24
CA ALA A 205 -6.00 -5.52 25.15
C ALA A 205 -5.77 -6.15 26.52
N SER A 206 -4.51 -6.33 26.89
CA SER A 206 -4.13 -6.77 28.23
C SER A 206 -3.54 -5.61 29.02
N ILE A 207 -3.87 -5.52 30.31
CA ILE A 207 -3.22 -4.58 31.22
C ILE A 207 -1.92 -5.21 31.72
N SER A 208 -0.81 -4.50 31.60
CA SER A 208 0.50 -4.92 32.09
C SER A 208 1.10 -3.87 33.02
N ASP A 209 1.93 -4.29 33.95
CA ASP A 209 2.66 -3.39 34.84
C ASP A 209 3.93 -2.85 34.16
N CYS A 210 4.19 -1.56 34.35
CA CYS A 210 5.38 -0.83 33.92
C CYS A 210 5.98 -0.06 35.10
N TYR A 211 7.28 0.24 35.01
CA TYR A 211 8.04 0.88 36.08
C TYR A 211 8.78 2.10 35.56
N TYR A 212 8.86 3.16 36.36
CA TYR A 212 9.64 4.38 36.08
C TYR A 212 10.32 4.88 37.36
N PHE A 213 11.37 5.70 37.26
CA PHE A 213 12.10 6.18 38.43
C PHE A 213 11.27 7.14 39.31
N ASP A 214 11.37 6.98 40.63
CA ASP A 214 10.82 7.91 41.61
C ASP A 214 11.73 9.14 41.76
N VAL A 215 11.45 10.17 40.97
CA VAL A 215 12.24 11.42 40.95
C VAL A 215 12.08 12.29 42.20
N LEU A 216 11.25 11.89 43.17
CA LEU A 216 11.10 12.58 44.45
C LEU A 216 12.08 12.07 45.53
N LYS A 217 12.80 10.98 45.24
CA LYS A 217 13.83 10.42 46.11
C LYS A 217 15.22 10.88 45.69
N GLU A 218 16.16 10.82 46.61
CA GLU A 218 17.56 11.15 46.32
C GLU A 218 18.16 10.10 45.34
N PRO A 219 18.94 10.53 44.34
CA PRO A 219 19.52 9.63 43.35
C PRO A 219 20.65 8.77 43.96
N HIS A 220 20.39 7.47 44.10
CA HIS A 220 21.25 6.51 44.81
C HIS A 220 22.65 6.33 44.19
N ALA A 221 22.80 6.45 42.86
CA ALA A 221 24.06 6.12 42.17
C ALA A 221 25.10 7.27 42.16
N ALA A 222 24.75 8.47 42.60
CA ALA A 222 25.71 9.57 42.73
C ALA A 222 26.56 9.49 44.01
N ILE A 223 26.17 8.67 44.99
CA ILE A 223 26.57 8.89 46.40
C ILE A 223 27.39 7.73 47.02
N SER A 224 27.26 6.45 46.61
CA SER A 224 27.78 5.36 47.47
C SER A 224 28.76 4.31 46.89
N ASP A 225 28.79 4.01 45.58
CA ASP A 225 29.48 2.79 45.11
C ASP A 225 30.29 2.96 43.80
N HIS A 226 31.57 2.60 43.86
CA HIS A 226 32.56 2.68 42.77
C HIS A 226 32.10 1.97 41.49
N TYR A 227 31.28 0.92 41.62
CA TYR A 227 30.73 0.19 40.48
C TYR A 227 29.85 1.08 39.58
N TYR A 228 28.97 1.91 40.17
CA TYR A 228 28.04 2.74 39.40
C TYR A 228 28.68 4.00 38.82
N HIS A 229 29.77 4.49 39.42
CA HIS A 229 30.54 5.62 38.91
C HIS A 229 31.03 5.40 37.47
N PHE A 230 31.48 4.19 37.14
CA PHE A 230 31.92 3.87 35.78
C PHE A 230 30.77 3.98 34.76
N PHE A 231 29.61 3.39 35.06
CA PHE A 231 28.46 3.46 34.17
C PHE A 231 27.91 4.88 34.04
N LEU A 232 27.87 5.63 35.14
CA LEU A 232 27.42 7.01 35.17
C LEU A 232 28.33 7.93 34.32
N ALA A 233 29.65 7.78 34.44
CA ALA A 233 30.62 8.52 33.63
C ALA A 233 30.42 8.30 32.13
N ASN A 234 30.34 7.03 31.72
CA ASN A 234 30.15 6.66 30.32
C ASN A 234 28.80 7.14 29.79
N LEU A 235 27.74 6.97 30.59
CA LEU A 235 26.40 7.42 30.24
C LEU A 235 26.37 8.94 30.02
N PHE A 236 26.92 9.70 30.96
CA PHE A 236 26.95 11.15 30.91
C PHE A 236 27.76 11.66 29.71
N LEU A 237 28.99 11.15 29.53
CA LEU A 237 29.85 11.53 28.41
C LEU A 237 29.22 11.21 27.04
N THR A 238 28.61 10.03 26.91
CA THR A 238 27.97 9.61 25.66
C THR A 238 26.70 10.44 25.37
N SER A 239 25.96 10.84 26.41
CA SER A 239 24.80 11.73 26.26
C SER A 239 25.21 13.14 25.82
N LEU A 240 26.31 13.69 26.35
CA LEU A 240 26.81 15.02 25.97
C LEU A 240 27.35 15.04 24.54
N THR A 241 28.11 14.02 24.14
CA THR A 241 28.66 13.91 22.77
C THR A 241 27.59 13.72 21.69
N THR A 242 26.45 13.13 22.05
CA THR A 242 25.35 12.85 21.09
C THR A 242 24.20 13.85 21.15
N SER A 243 24.29 14.86 22.02
CA SER A 243 23.30 15.93 22.19
C SER A 243 22.91 16.65 20.89
N LEU A 244 23.86 16.81 19.96
CA LEU A 244 23.67 17.44 18.63
C LEU A 244 23.01 16.53 17.59
N GLN A 245 22.99 15.21 17.80
CA GLN A 245 22.42 14.24 16.85
C GLN A 245 20.89 14.07 16.99
N LYS A 246 20.24 14.88 17.85
CA LYS A 246 18.78 14.89 18.10
C LYS A 246 17.98 15.46 16.91
N GLY A 247 18.41 15.21 15.68
CA GLY A 247 17.64 15.47 14.47
C GLY A 247 16.54 14.42 14.33
N SER A 248 15.29 14.78 14.65
CA SER A 248 14.05 14.01 14.40
C SER A 248 13.84 12.67 15.14
N SER A 249 14.83 12.16 15.88
CA SER A 249 14.66 10.92 16.64
C SER A 249 13.68 11.09 17.80
N LYS A 250 12.73 10.13 17.91
CA LYS A 250 11.72 10.08 18.98
C LYS A 250 12.24 9.39 20.27
N THR A 251 13.40 8.77 20.18
CA THR A 251 14.12 8.11 21.28
C THR A 251 15.52 8.69 21.43
N ASP A 252 16.10 8.56 22.61
CA ASP A 252 17.53 8.84 22.82
C ASP A 252 18.42 7.74 22.22
N ILE A 253 19.74 7.94 22.32
CA ILE A 253 20.75 7.00 21.82
C ILE A 253 20.79 5.65 22.57
N PHE A 254 20.13 5.56 23.72
CA PHE A 254 19.99 4.35 24.53
C PHE A 254 18.62 3.69 24.34
N ASN A 255 17.84 4.15 23.35
CA ASN A 255 16.50 3.67 23.04
C ASN A 255 15.44 3.96 24.13
N ASN A 256 15.70 4.92 25.01
CA ASN A 256 14.69 5.44 25.94
C ASN A 256 13.80 6.48 25.25
N PRO A 257 12.54 6.66 25.68
CA PRO A 257 11.65 7.69 25.15
C PRO A 257 12.26 9.09 25.30
N GLY A 258 12.33 9.85 24.21
CA GLY A 258 12.86 11.21 24.26
C GLY A 258 11.94 12.15 25.03
N ILE A 259 12.50 12.94 25.95
CA ILE A 259 11.76 14.01 26.64
C ILE A 259 11.60 15.20 25.66
N PRO A 260 10.37 15.69 25.43
CA PRO A 260 10.12 16.87 24.60
C PRO A 260 10.68 18.14 25.24
N ASP A 261 10.99 19.15 24.43
CA ASP A 261 11.45 20.43 24.94
C ASP A 261 10.33 21.13 25.73
N ILE A 262 10.58 21.38 27.02
CA ILE A 262 9.65 22.01 27.96
C ILE A 262 9.91 23.50 28.18
N SER A 263 10.83 24.11 27.42
CA SER A 263 11.14 25.55 27.50
C SER A 263 9.94 26.46 27.21
N SER A 264 8.89 25.92 26.58
CA SER A 264 7.61 26.62 26.38
C SER A 264 6.73 26.73 27.63
N PHE A 265 7.01 25.96 28.69
CA PHE A 265 6.32 26.04 29.98
C PHE A 265 7.00 26.98 30.97
N SER A 266 8.24 27.40 30.70
CA SER A 266 8.95 28.38 31.51
C SER A 266 8.62 29.79 31.02
N ASP A 267 7.45 30.30 31.38
CA ASP A 267 7.17 31.73 31.27
C ASP A 267 7.98 32.50 32.34
N GLU A 268 8.68 33.52 31.85
CA GLU A 268 9.35 34.60 32.57
C GLU A 268 10.37 34.24 33.67
N LEU A 269 11.66 34.44 33.34
CA LEU A 269 12.74 34.60 34.31
C LEU A 269 12.49 35.87 35.13
N HIS A 270 11.77 35.76 36.24
CA HIS A 270 11.60 36.85 37.19
C HIS A 270 12.91 37.04 37.99
N LEU A 271 13.55 38.19 37.79
CA LEU A 271 14.69 38.64 38.59
C LEU A 271 14.21 39.05 39.98
N TYR A 272 14.52 38.25 40.99
CA TYR A 272 14.27 38.57 42.39
C TYR A 272 15.57 38.93 43.13
N PRO A 273 15.54 39.86 44.09
CA PRO A 273 16.71 40.20 44.89
C PRO A 273 17.09 39.06 45.84
N LEU A 274 18.40 38.86 46.01
CA LEU A 274 19.00 37.81 46.85
C LEU A 274 18.73 38.08 48.34
N VAL A 275 18.17 37.10 49.04
CA VAL A 275 18.13 37.04 50.51
C VAL A 275 18.81 35.74 50.96
N ASP A 276 19.73 35.83 51.91
CA ASP A 276 20.42 34.70 52.51
C ASP A 276 19.42 33.81 53.29
N ASN A 277 18.99 32.72 52.68
CA ASN A 277 18.15 31.73 53.36
C ASN A 277 19.02 30.70 54.09
N GLU A 278 18.69 30.42 55.34
CA GLU A 278 19.34 29.39 56.15
C GLU A 278 19.25 28.02 55.45
N VAL A 279 20.42 27.47 55.16
CA VAL A 279 20.59 26.19 54.50
C VAL A 279 20.17 25.07 55.46
N GLN A 280 19.03 24.44 55.18
CA GLN A 280 18.41 23.43 56.05
C GLN A 280 19.21 22.11 56.01
N ASN A 281 19.60 21.61 57.18
CA ASN A 281 20.68 20.64 57.37
C ASN A 281 20.18 19.19 57.58
N ASP A 282 19.12 18.76 56.89
CA ASP A 282 18.49 17.44 57.08
C ASP A 282 18.47 16.61 55.79
N THR A 283 18.68 15.30 55.92
CA THR A 283 18.49 14.23 54.92
C THR A 283 17.00 13.98 54.63
N LYS A 284 16.28 15.01 54.17
CA LYS A 284 14.83 14.93 53.94
C LYS A 284 14.49 14.68 52.48
N VAL A 285 13.59 13.73 52.27
CA VAL A 285 13.04 13.36 50.96
C VAL A 285 12.05 14.47 50.53
N LEU A 286 12.03 14.86 49.25
CA LEU A 286 11.04 15.82 48.73
C LEU A 286 9.59 15.43 49.05
N ALA A 287 9.34 14.13 49.23
CA ALA A 287 8.05 13.56 49.64
C ALA A 287 7.50 14.18 50.94
N ASP A 288 8.35 14.65 51.85
CA ASP A 288 7.92 15.29 53.10
C ASP A 288 7.24 16.66 52.88
N TYR A 289 7.41 17.24 51.68
CA TYR A 289 6.88 18.56 51.29
C TYR A 289 5.70 18.47 50.31
N MET A 290 5.08 17.29 50.15
CA MET A 290 3.94 17.10 49.24
C MET A 290 2.73 17.98 49.59
N ASP A 291 2.55 18.31 50.87
CA ASP A 291 1.47 19.15 51.40
C ASP A 291 1.96 20.56 51.81
N ASP A 292 3.18 20.95 51.44
CA ASP A 292 3.71 22.28 51.78
C ASP A 292 2.98 23.36 50.96
N THR A 293 2.27 24.23 51.69
CA THR A 293 1.52 25.37 51.13
C THR A 293 2.23 26.70 51.35
N MET A 294 3.44 26.68 51.95
CA MET A 294 4.23 27.89 52.16
C MET A 294 4.76 28.44 50.83
N VAL A 295 4.59 29.74 50.64
CA VAL A 295 5.26 30.48 49.56
C VAL A 295 6.75 30.54 49.89
N ARG A 296 7.56 29.81 49.12
CA ARG A 296 9.03 29.81 49.25
C ARG A 296 9.65 30.47 48.03
N GLU A 297 10.72 31.23 48.25
CA GLU A 297 11.55 31.76 47.16
C GLU A 297 12.45 30.65 46.59
N PRO A 298 12.73 30.67 45.27
CA PRO A 298 13.62 29.69 44.67
C PRO A 298 15.05 29.90 45.17
N GLN A 299 15.74 28.79 45.43
CA GLN A 299 17.16 28.86 45.75
C GLN A 299 17.97 29.25 44.51
N THR A 300 19.04 30.02 44.73
CA THR A 300 19.91 30.50 43.64
C THR A 300 21.21 29.72 43.61
N LEU A 301 21.46 29.02 42.50
CA LEU A 301 22.76 28.45 42.19
C LEU A 301 23.70 29.52 41.66
N ILE A 302 24.88 29.58 42.25
CA ILE A 302 25.94 30.49 41.82
C ILE A 302 26.96 29.68 41.04
N PHE A 303 26.98 29.87 39.72
CA PHE A 303 28.05 29.35 38.87
C PHE A 303 29.16 30.40 38.81
N ARG A 304 30.38 30.01 39.18
CA ARG A 304 31.55 30.88 39.09
C ARG A 304 32.68 30.16 38.37
N SER A 305 33.01 30.62 37.16
CA SER A 305 34.22 30.15 36.49
C SER A 305 35.44 30.88 37.05
N ARG A 306 36.42 30.11 37.52
CA ARG A 306 37.69 30.65 38.05
C ARG A 306 38.54 31.30 36.96
N LYS A 307 38.40 30.85 35.70
CA LYS A 307 39.26 31.27 34.59
C LYS A 307 38.62 32.35 33.71
N LEU A 308 37.30 32.30 33.52
CA LEU A 308 36.57 33.26 32.67
C LEU A 308 36.14 34.54 33.41
N ASN A 309 36.36 34.61 34.73
CA ASN A 309 35.84 35.67 35.61
C ASN A 309 34.32 35.90 35.40
N LEU A 310 33.61 34.80 35.18
CA LEU A 310 32.17 34.77 34.95
C LEU A 310 31.49 34.35 36.25
N THR A 311 30.48 35.11 36.67
CA THR A 311 29.55 34.72 37.72
C THR A 311 28.14 34.78 37.17
N ALA A 312 27.40 33.67 37.28
CA ALA A 312 26.00 33.58 36.90
C ALA A 312 25.17 33.18 38.13
N TRP A 313 24.01 33.83 38.27
CA TRP A 313 23.03 33.57 39.31
C TRP A 313 21.81 32.91 38.66
N CYS A 314 21.60 31.65 38.97
CA CYS A 314 20.58 30.82 38.35
C CYS A 314 19.55 30.39 39.42
N PRO A 315 18.34 30.97 39.46
CA PRO A 315 17.30 30.44 40.31
C PRO A 315 16.94 29.02 39.84
N ILE A 316 16.93 28.05 40.77
CA ILE A 316 16.59 26.66 40.46
C ILE A 316 15.12 26.42 40.83
N THR A 317 14.36 25.91 39.86
CA THR A 317 12.98 25.46 40.04
C THR A 317 12.78 24.08 39.41
N THR A 318 11.79 23.34 39.91
CA THR A 318 11.38 22.05 39.36
C THR A 318 9.99 22.15 38.72
N THR A 319 9.91 21.73 37.45
CA THR A 319 8.65 21.67 36.70
C THR A 319 8.19 20.23 36.59
N TYR A 320 6.98 19.95 37.07
CA TYR A 320 6.40 18.60 37.04
C TYR A 320 5.54 18.41 35.79
N ILE A 321 5.80 17.35 35.03
CA ILE A 321 5.08 17.02 33.80
C ILE A 321 4.54 15.59 33.84
N GLU A 322 3.40 15.38 33.20
CA GLU A 322 2.85 14.06 32.89
C GLU A 322 3.03 13.80 31.39
N SER A 323 3.64 12.66 31.05
CA SER A 323 3.86 12.23 29.68
C SER A 323 2.98 11.02 29.32
N TYR A 324 2.47 11.00 28.09
CA TYR A 324 1.77 9.88 27.49
C TYR A 324 2.71 9.19 26.50
N VAL A 325 3.08 7.95 26.82
CA VAL A 325 4.06 7.16 26.07
C VAL A 325 3.36 6.07 25.30
N THR A 326 3.69 5.94 24.01
CA THR A 326 3.21 4.88 23.13
C THR A 326 4.38 4.11 22.54
N CYS A 327 4.28 2.79 22.49
CA CYS A 327 5.34 1.91 22.01
C CYS A 327 4.89 1.11 20.78
N ASP A 328 5.52 1.32 19.62
CA ASP A 328 5.26 0.57 18.38
C ASP A 328 6.40 0.74 17.35
N PRO A 329 7.35 -0.20 17.18
CA PRO A 329 7.95 -1.12 18.15
C PRO A 329 8.88 -0.43 19.16
N SER A 330 9.15 0.87 19.01
CA SER A 330 9.92 1.69 19.94
C SER A 330 9.00 2.64 20.73
N CYS A 331 9.37 2.93 21.98
CA CYS A 331 8.59 3.78 22.88
C CYS A 331 8.91 5.26 22.68
N HIS A 332 7.88 6.09 22.55
CA HIS A 332 8.05 7.54 22.45
C HIS A 332 6.92 8.31 23.12
N VAL A 333 7.23 9.52 23.57
CA VAL A 333 6.24 10.45 24.12
C VAL A 333 5.41 11.02 22.97
N THR A 334 4.09 10.82 23.00
CA THR A 334 3.15 11.36 21.98
C THR A 334 2.43 12.61 22.45
N ALA A 335 2.23 12.74 23.76
CA ALA A 335 1.66 13.92 24.38
C ALA A 335 2.25 14.12 25.77
N PHE A 336 2.24 15.36 26.25
CA PHE A 336 2.63 15.70 27.61
C PHE A 336 1.87 16.94 28.09
N ARG A 337 1.79 17.13 29.41
CA ARG A 337 1.11 18.26 30.04
C ARG A 337 1.74 18.57 31.40
N SER A 338 1.47 19.75 31.96
CA SER A 338 1.76 20.04 33.37
C SER A 338 1.07 19.02 34.28
N SER A 339 1.79 18.57 35.31
CA SER A 339 1.29 17.56 36.24
C SER A 339 0.03 18.03 36.95
N ARG A 340 -0.93 17.12 37.11
CA ARG A 340 -2.15 17.31 37.92
C ARG A 340 -2.11 16.48 39.20
N LYS A 341 -1.14 15.58 39.32
CA LYS A 341 -0.90 14.80 40.54
C LYS A 341 -0.35 15.71 41.63
N PRO A 342 -0.63 15.43 42.92
CA PRO A 342 0.04 16.09 44.02
C PRO A 342 1.55 16.03 43.84
N HIS A 343 2.22 17.17 43.96
CA HIS A 343 3.67 17.30 43.89
C HIS A 343 4.10 18.49 44.76
N PRO A 344 5.36 18.50 45.25
CA PRO A 344 5.87 19.63 46.01
C PRO A 344 5.83 20.94 45.20
N HIS A 345 5.91 22.07 45.90
CA HIS A 345 5.96 23.38 45.25
C HIS A 345 7.19 23.51 44.33
N SER A 346 7.04 24.09 43.14
CA SER A 346 8.10 24.18 42.12
C SER A 346 9.39 24.88 42.55
N ASN A 347 9.33 25.74 43.58
CA ASN A 347 10.51 26.42 44.13
C ASN A 347 11.30 25.54 45.12
N ILE A 348 10.77 24.39 45.52
CA ILE A 348 11.48 23.40 46.34
C ILE A 348 12.06 22.35 45.40
N THR A 349 13.39 22.25 45.38
CA THR A 349 14.11 21.31 44.53
C THR A 349 15.01 20.44 45.39
N ILE A 350 15.29 19.20 44.97
CA ILE A 350 16.21 18.31 45.72
C ILE A 350 17.60 18.92 45.82
N LEU A 351 18.04 19.63 44.78
CA LEU A 351 19.30 20.37 44.78
C LEU A 351 19.33 21.52 45.80
N GLY A 352 18.20 21.85 46.45
CA GLY A 352 18.18 22.83 47.52
C GLY A 352 18.60 22.30 48.90
N PHE A 353 18.75 20.98 49.04
CA PHE A 353 19.27 20.37 50.26
C PHE A 353 20.80 20.32 50.24
N LYS A 354 21.45 20.77 51.30
CA LYS A 354 22.91 20.96 51.35
C LYS A 354 23.70 19.69 51.07
N GLY A 355 23.29 18.57 51.68
CA GLY A 355 23.96 17.28 51.53
C GLY A 355 23.91 16.83 50.07
N VAL A 356 22.71 16.75 49.51
CA VAL A 356 22.50 16.36 48.12
C VAL A 356 23.18 17.30 47.15
N PHE A 357 23.13 18.61 47.38
CA PHE A 357 23.83 19.60 46.56
C PHE A 357 25.34 19.34 46.55
N ALA A 358 25.95 19.19 47.73
CA ALA A 358 27.39 18.99 47.85
C ALA A 358 27.83 17.69 47.16
N GLU A 359 27.12 16.59 47.41
CA GLU A 359 27.43 15.28 46.84
C GLU A 359 27.20 15.24 45.33
N PHE A 360 26.07 15.78 44.85
CA PHE A 360 25.74 15.84 43.43
C PHE A 360 26.79 16.63 42.63
N PHE A 361 27.12 17.84 43.07
CA PHE A 361 28.08 18.67 42.35
C PHE A 361 29.52 18.19 42.52
N GLN A 362 29.87 17.52 43.63
CA GLN A 362 31.15 16.83 43.77
C GLN A 362 31.25 15.65 42.79
N ALA A 363 30.19 14.85 42.65
CA ALA A 363 30.14 13.77 41.68
C ALA A 363 30.19 14.31 40.24
N LEU A 364 29.41 15.34 39.91
CA LEU A 364 29.43 15.97 38.58
C LEU A 364 30.83 16.49 38.23
N ALA A 365 31.49 17.15 39.18
CA ALA A 365 32.86 17.63 39.00
C ALA A 365 33.84 16.47 38.80
N TYR A 366 33.77 15.43 39.63
CA TYR A 366 34.65 14.25 39.54
C TYR A 366 34.57 13.54 38.17
N HIS A 367 33.37 13.37 37.62
CA HIS A 367 33.19 12.73 36.30
C HIS A 367 33.52 13.66 35.11
N SER A 368 33.79 14.93 35.38
CA SER A 368 34.22 15.93 34.39
C SER A 368 35.73 16.10 34.31
N GLU A 369 36.48 15.59 35.29
CA GLU A 369 37.93 15.73 35.40
C GLU A 369 38.67 14.74 34.49
N ALA A 370 38.67 15.02 33.18
CA ALA A 370 39.70 14.50 32.30
C ALA A 370 41.00 15.31 32.53
N TYR A 371 41.93 14.79 33.36
CA TYR A 371 43.30 15.29 33.59
C TYR A 371 43.61 16.67 32.97
N LEU A 372 43.06 17.74 33.54
CA LEU A 372 43.15 19.07 32.95
C LEU A 372 44.52 19.70 33.21
N SER A 373 45.11 20.29 32.18
CA SER A 373 46.28 21.15 32.34
C SER A 373 45.88 22.47 33.05
N PRO A 374 46.82 23.17 33.70
CA PRO A 374 46.51 24.43 34.41
C PRO A 374 45.81 25.50 33.56
N ASN A 375 45.92 25.45 32.23
CA ASN A 375 45.44 26.47 31.29
C ASN A 375 44.30 26.04 30.34
N SER A 376 43.64 24.91 30.59
CA SER A 376 42.54 24.45 29.73
C SER A 376 41.16 24.57 30.37
N SER A 377 40.12 24.79 29.57
CA SER A 377 38.72 24.69 30.01
C SER A 377 38.33 23.22 30.24
N SER A 378 37.42 22.97 31.17
CA SER A 378 36.83 21.64 31.28
C SER A 378 35.84 21.38 30.12
N PRO A 379 35.63 20.12 29.72
CA PRO A 379 34.60 19.79 28.72
C PRO A 379 33.19 20.27 29.10
N ILE A 380 32.90 20.37 30.41
CA ILE A 380 31.63 20.95 30.91
C ILE A 380 31.60 22.47 30.69
N GLU A 381 32.69 23.18 30.96
CA GLU A 381 32.76 24.61 30.69
C GLU A 381 32.54 24.87 29.20
N LEU A 382 33.19 24.12 28.31
CA LEU A 382 33.01 24.27 26.86
C LEU A 382 31.57 23.92 26.41
N PHE A 383 30.96 22.86 26.96
CA PHE A 383 29.56 22.53 26.69
C PHE A 383 28.58 23.65 27.11
N LEU A 384 28.87 24.35 28.20
CA LEU A 384 28.05 25.49 28.63
C LEU A 384 28.15 26.68 27.66
N ASP A 385 29.24 26.80 26.90
CA ASP A 385 29.47 27.88 25.92
C ASP A 385 28.72 27.68 24.60
N ASP A 386 28.74 26.50 24.00
CA ASP A 386 28.17 26.32 22.65
C ASP A 386 27.16 25.17 22.56
N GLY A 387 26.93 24.47 23.68
CA GLY A 387 26.08 23.29 23.72
C GLY A 387 26.72 22.06 23.05
N ILE A 388 28.02 22.13 22.73
CA ILE A 388 28.78 21.07 22.06
C ILE A 388 29.77 20.47 23.05
N TYR A 389 29.84 19.14 23.09
CA TYR A 389 30.85 18.47 23.90
C TYR A 389 32.19 18.45 23.15
N HIS A 390 33.22 19.03 23.75
CA HIS A 390 34.59 19.06 23.23
C HIS A 390 35.45 18.02 23.94
N PHE A 391 36.05 17.09 23.18
CA PHE A 391 36.84 15.98 23.74
C PHE A 391 38.24 16.43 24.19
N GLU A 392 38.82 17.45 23.56
CA GLU A 392 40.13 17.99 23.94
C GLU A 392 39.97 19.28 24.75
N PRO A 393 40.71 19.42 25.87
CA PRO A 393 40.74 20.66 26.62
C PRO A 393 41.40 21.77 25.78
N GLU A 394 40.62 22.77 25.36
CA GLU A 394 41.15 23.88 24.57
C GLU A 394 41.85 24.93 25.46
N GLN A 395 42.94 25.54 24.95
CA GLN A 395 43.57 26.67 25.63
C GLN A 395 42.67 27.90 25.48
N ILE A 396 42.27 28.48 26.60
CA ILE A 396 41.35 29.63 26.61
C ILE A 396 42.02 30.84 25.93
N THR A 397 41.58 31.17 24.73
CA THR A 397 42.03 32.35 23.99
C THR A 397 41.38 33.63 24.53
N GLN A 398 41.86 34.80 24.08
CA GLN A 398 41.21 36.06 24.43
C GLN A 398 39.86 36.23 23.72
N GLU A 399 39.69 35.64 22.54
CA GLU A 399 38.44 35.66 21.78
C GLU A 399 37.34 34.86 22.50
N ASP A 400 37.68 33.71 23.09
CA ASP A 400 36.74 32.91 23.90
C ASP A 400 36.23 33.73 25.10
N ARG A 401 37.13 34.44 25.78
CA ARG A 401 36.74 35.30 26.92
C ARG A 401 35.77 36.41 26.52
N ASP A 402 35.86 36.90 25.29
CA ASP A 402 34.97 37.94 24.78
C ASP A 402 33.65 37.35 24.24
N HIS A 403 33.67 36.14 23.68
CA HIS A 403 32.47 35.36 23.29
C HIS A 403 31.54 35.11 24.50
N TRP A 404 32.09 34.61 25.61
CA TRP A 404 31.35 34.36 26.85
C TRP A 404 30.72 35.63 27.47
N ARG A 405 31.33 36.79 27.27
CA ARG A 405 30.83 38.08 27.79
C ARG A 405 29.67 38.63 26.96
N GLN A 406 29.63 38.32 25.68
CA GLN A 406 28.54 38.70 24.77
C GLN A 406 27.40 37.67 24.77
N TYR A 407 27.62 36.56 25.48
CA TYR A 407 26.77 35.39 25.44
C TYR A 407 25.37 35.62 26.04
N ASN A 408 24.37 34.99 25.43
CA ASN A 408 22.99 35.09 25.86
C ASN A 408 22.80 34.24 27.13
N ALA A 409 22.55 34.88 28.27
CA ALA A 409 22.26 34.22 29.54
C ALA A 409 21.17 33.13 29.42
N LYS A 410 20.26 33.26 28.44
CA LYS A 410 19.25 32.25 28.11
C LYS A 410 19.86 30.95 27.60
N ILE A 411 20.84 31.00 26.70
CA ILE A 411 21.47 29.80 26.14
C ILE A 411 22.32 29.12 27.22
N PHE A 412 23.01 29.90 28.04
CA PHE A 412 23.77 29.38 29.18
C PHE A 412 22.85 28.64 30.16
N GLY A 413 21.69 29.23 30.48
CA GLY A 413 20.67 28.60 31.32
C GLY A 413 20.12 27.29 30.72
N ILE A 414 19.86 27.25 29.41
CA ILE A 414 19.40 26.04 28.71
C ILE A 414 20.47 24.93 28.75
N ASN A 415 21.72 25.26 28.44
CA ASN A 415 22.82 24.30 28.46
C ASN A 415 23.08 23.78 29.88
N LEU A 416 23.05 24.67 30.88
CA LEU A 416 23.17 24.29 32.29
C LEU A 416 22.02 23.39 32.74
N GLN A 417 20.79 23.69 32.32
CA GLN A 417 19.62 22.86 32.59
C GLN A 417 19.77 21.47 31.95
N HIS A 418 20.21 21.38 30.69
CA HIS A 418 20.47 20.11 30.03
C HIS A 418 21.55 19.30 30.74
N LEU A 419 22.66 19.94 31.12
CA LEU A 419 23.76 19.30 31.84
C LEU A 419 23.29 18.69 33.16
N ILE A 420 22.62 19.49 33.99
CA ILE A 420 22.14 19.08 35.31
C ILE A 420 21.09 17.97 35.18
N ASN A 421 20.08 18.13 34.30
CA ASN A 421 19.02 17.13 34.14
C ASN A 421 19.55 15.80 33.60
N THR A 422 20.53 15.84 32.68
CA THR A 422 21.14 14.63 32.12
C THR A 422 21.90 13.85 33.19
N PHE A 423 22.74 14.53 33.96
CA PHE A 423 23.49 13.89 35.05
C PHE A 423 22.55 13.41 36.17
N TRP A 424 21.52 14.20 36.50
CA TRP A 424 20.50 13.86 37.49
C TRP A 424 19.76 12.57 37.15
N TYR A 425 19.24 12.48 35.91
CA TYR A 425 18.48 11.30 35.49
C TYR A 425 19.36 10.04 35.43
N GLY A 426 20.60 10.15 34.95
CA GLY A 426 21.56 9.04 34.94
C GLY A 426 21.97 8.55 36.32
N SER A 427 21.85 9.40 37.35
CA SER A 427 22.27 9.10 38.73
C SER A 427 21.30 8.22 39.53
N TYR A 428 20.12 7.86 38.99
CA TYR A 428 19.21 6.92 39.68
C TYR A 428 19.67 5.47 39.53
N ASN A 429 19.94 5.05 38.29
CA ASN A 429 20.44 3.71 37.98
C ASN A 429 21.11 3.70 36.60
N PRO A 430 22.42 3.94 36.52
CA PRO A 430 23.10 4.12 35.24
C PRO A 430 23.21 2.81 34.45
N SER A 431 23.26 1.64 35.11
CA SER A 431 23.31 0.35 34.42
C SER A 431 21.99 0.00 33.72
N SER A 432 20.85 0.30 34.35
CA SER A 432 19.52 0.07 33.76
C SER A 432 19.21 1.05 32.62
N PHE A 433 19.76 2.27 32.69
CA PHE A 433 19.60 3.27 31.63
C PHE A 433 20.37 2.90 30.35
N LEU A 434 21.58 2.31 30.48
CA LEU A 434 22.40 1.85 29.35
C LEU A 434 21.84 0.58 28.68
N GLY A 435 21.13 -0.28 29.45
CA GLY A 435 20.61 -1.56 28.98
C GLY A 435 19.22 -1.52 28.32
N GLY A 436 18.51 -0.37 28.37
CA GLY A 436 17.20 -0.18 27.74
C GLY A 436 16.07 -1.06 28.29
N ASP A 437 16.26 -1.72 29.43
CA ASP A 437 15.31 -2.69 29.99
C ASP A 437 15.16 -2.53 31.51
N LEU A 438 14.42 -1.49 31.92
CA LEU A 438 14.02 -1.26 33.31
C LEU A 438 13.21 -2.43 33.90
N GLN A 439 12.65 -3.33 33.08
CA GLN A 439 11.83 -4.46 33.55
C GLN A 439 12.66 -5.65 34.03
N LYS A 440 13.90 -5.81 33.55
CA LYS A 440 14.80 -6.87 34.02
C LYS A 440 15.37 -6.59 35.41
N ALA A 441 15.58 -5.32 35.77
CA ALA A 441 16.08 -4.92 37.08
C ALA A 441 15.11 -5.28 38.24
N SER A 442 13.80 -5.34 37.97
CA SER A 442 12.78 -5.68 38.97
C SER A 442 12.61 -7.19 39.22
N ARG A 443 13.15 -8.07 38.35
CA ARG A 443 12.85 -9.52 38.39
C ARG A 443 13.93 -10.40 39.02
N SER A 444 15.10 -9.88 39.38
CA SER A 444 16.05 -10.64 40.19
C SER A 444 15.71 -10.51 41.67
N GLU A 445 15.55 -11.64 42.37
CA GLU A 445 15.37 -11.76 43.83
C GLU A 445 16.48 -11.11 44.68
N ILE A 446 17.44 -10.42 44.07
CA ILE A 446 18.62 -9.82 44.72
C ILE A 446 18.34 -8.38 45.20
N ASP A 447 17.32 -7.68 44.70
CA ASP A 447 17.21 -6.22 44.93
C ASP A 447 15.92 -5.76 45.64
N LEU A 448 15.69 -6.23 46.87
CA LEU A 448 14.73 -5.62 47.79
C LEU A 448 15.06 -4.14 48.10
N GLU A 449 16.29 -3.69 47.83
CA GLU A 449 16.72 -2.30 47.98
C GLU A 449 16.42 -1.44 46.72
N LEU A 450 16.40 -2.00 45.50
CA LEU A 450 16.08 -1.20 44.31
C LEU A 450 14.58 -0.93 44.12
N ASP A 451 13.69 -1.74 44.68
CA ASP A 451 12.23 -1.52 44.60
C ASP A 451 11.80 -0.17 45.22
N GLN A 452 12.66 0.44 46.05
CA GLN A 452 12.42 1.75 46.62
C GLN A 452 12.53 2.90 45.60
N PHE A 453 13.16 2.72 44.44
CA PHE A 453 13.40 3.81 43.48
C PHE A 453 12.51 3.76 42.25
N PHE A 454 11.60 2.79 42.17
CA PHE A 454 10.69 2.63 41.05
C PHE A 454 9.24 2.85 41.49
N ILE A 455 8.50 3.57 40.65
CA ILE A 455 7.05 3.69 40.77
C ILE A 455 6.41 2.77 39.74
N LYS A 456 5.47 1.96 40.22
CA LYS A 456 4.63 1.09 39.42
C LYS A 456 3.51 1.89 38.75
N THR A 457 3.35 1.71 37.44
CA THR A 457 2.23 2.23 36.64
C THR A 457 1.67 1.14 35.74
N THR A 458 0.46 1.32 35.22
CA THR A 458 -0.19 0.36 34.32
C THR A 458 -0.12 0.84 32.87
N ALA A 459 0.30 -0.04 31.96
CA ALA A 459 0.21 0.17 30.52
C ALA A 459 -0.83 -0.75 29.89
N VAL A 460 -1.53 -0.26 28.87
CA VAL A 460 -2.40 -1.08 28.02
C VAL A 460 -1.54 -1.62 26.89
N GLN A 461 -1.37 -2.95 26.86
CA GLN A 461 -0.69 -3.65 25.79
C GLN A 461 -1.71 -4.19 24.80
N TYR A 462 -1.53 -3.83 23.53
CA TYR A 462 -2.31 -4.41 22.43
C TYR A 462 -1.52 -5.58 21.84
N TRP A 463 -2.00 -6.81 22.03
CA TRP A 463 -1.43 -7.99 21.38
C TRP A 463 -2.21 -8.27 20.10
N GLY A 464 -1.51 -8.30 18.96
CA GLY A 464 -2.11 -8.68 17.67
C GLY A 464 -2.24 -10.19 17.53
N LYS A 465 -2.90 -10.86 18.47
CA LYS A 465 -2.88 -12.32 18.56
C LYS A 465 -4.05 -13.01 17.85
N ASP A 466 -5.18 -12.34 17.70
CA ASP A 466 -6.36 -12.97 17.09
C ASP A 466 -6.55 -12.47 15.66
N GLU A 467 -6.08 -13.28 14.72
CA GLU A 467 -6.43 -13.15 13.32
C GLU A 467 -7.78 -13.83 13.11
N ILE A 468 -8.81 -13.06 12.75
CA ILE A 468 -10.15 -13.58 12.45
C ILE A 468 -10.43 -13.49 10.95
N TYR A 469 -11.14 -14.49 10.44
CA TYR A 469 -11.63 -14.49 9.06
C TYR A 469 -12.82 -13.54 8.90
N THR A 470 -12.71 -12.63 7.95
CA THR A 470 -13.76 -11.66 7.60
C THR A 470 -14.22 -11.92 6.17
N CYS A 471 -15.52 -12.17 6.01
CA CYS A 471 -16.14 -12.32 4.71
C CYS A 471 -16.79 -11.00 4.30
N ASN A 472 -16.48 -10.48 3.12
CA ASN A 472 -17.14 -9.29 2.61
C ASN A 472 -18.50 -9.66 1.98
N PHE A 473 -19.58 -9.26 2.64
CA PHE A 473 -20.94 -9.57 2.21
C PHE A 473 -21.27 -9.05 0.80
N GLY A 474 -20.76 -7.87 0.43
CA GLY A 474 -20.99 -7.30 -0.91
C GLY A 474 -20.40 -8.17 -2.01
N TRP A 475 -19.16 -8.62 -1.82
CA TRP A 475 -18.50 -9.53 -2.76
C TRP A 475 -19.11 -10.93 -2.77
N LEU A 476 -19.62 -11.41 -1.63
CA LEU A 476 -20.35 -12.67 -1.56
C LEU A 476 -21.62 -12.63 -2.43
N VAL A 477 -22.44 -11.58 -2.27
CA VAL A 477 -23.66 -11.40 -3.06
C VAL A 477 -23.31 -11.30 -4.55
N ALA A 478 -22.27 -10.53 -4.88
CA ALA A 478 -21.81 -10.40 -6.26
C ALA A 478 -21.35 -11.74 -6.86
N LEU A 479 -20.63 -12.57 -6.11
CA LEU A 479 -20.21 -13.91 -6.55
C LEU A 479 -21.41 -14.82 -6.79
N PHE A 480 -22.36 -14.88 -5.86
CA PHE A 480 -23.57 -15.70 -6.00
C PHE A 480 -24.44 -15.24 -7.16
N LEU A 481 -24.64 -13.94 -7.32
CA LEU A 481 -25.42 -13.37 -8.42
C LEU A 481 -24.80 -13.74 -9.77
N ALA A 482 -23.49 -13.50 -9.94
CA ALA A 482 -22.81 -13.79 -11.20
C ALA A 482 -22.77 -15.31 -11.51
N SER A 483 -22.58 -16.14 -10.48
CA SER A 483 -22.58 -17.61 -10.61
C SER A 483 -23.97 -18.16 -10.95
N THR A 484 -25.04 -17.55 -10.40
CA THR A 484 -26.43 -17.91 -10.71
C THR A 484 -26.77 -17.58 -12.16
N VAL A 485 -26.38 -16.39 -12.65
CA VAL A 485 -26.57 -16.02 -14.06
C VAL A 485 -25.86 -17.00 -14.98
N MET A 486 -24.64 -17.40 -14.62
CA MET A 486 -23.87 -18.39 -15.37
C MET A 486 -24.56 -19.76 -15.39
N PHE A 487 -25.04 -20.24 -14.24
CA PHE A 487 -25.77 -21.51 -14.14
C PHE A 487 -27.06 -21.52 -14.96
N VAL A 488 -27.85 -20.44 -14.88
CA VAL A 488 -29.06 -20.28 -15.69
C VAL A 488 -28.72 -20.24 -17.17
N ALA A 489 -27.66 -19.55 -17.58
CA ALA A 489 -27.22 -19.52 -18.97
C ALA A 489 -26.82 -20.91 -19.49
N ALA A 490 -26.19 -21.76 -18.65
CA ALA A 490 -25.88 -23.14 -19.02
C ALA A 490 -27.15 -23.97 -19.31
N ILE A 491 -28.18 -23.84 -18.46
CA ILE A 491 -29.47 -24.52 -18.63
C ILE A 491 -30.18 -23.98 -19.88
N VAL A 492 -30.31 -22.66 -20.01
CA VAL A 492 -31.02 -22.00 -21.12
C VAL A 492 -30.35 -22.33 -22.45
N GLY A 493 -29.02 -22.26 -22.53
CA GLY A 493 -28.27 -22.66 -23.72
C GLY A 493 -28.47 -24.14 -24.07
N GLY A 494 -28.54 -25.01 -23.06
CA GLY A 494 -28.91 -26.42 -23.21
C GLY A 494 -30.32 -26.59 -23.80
N VAL A 495 -31.32 -25.92 -23.22
CA VAL A 495 -32.70 -25.96 -23.73
C VAL A 495 -32.78 -25.49 -25.18
N PHE A 496 -32.15 -24.37 -25.54
CA PHE A 496 -32.13 -23.91 -26.93
C PHE A 496 -31.45 -24.91 -27.87
N SER A 497 -30.37 -25.56 -27.45
CA SER A 497 -29.72 -26.59 -28.27
C SER A 497 -30.62 -27.81 -28.56
N LEU A 498 -31.61 -28.10 -27.71
CA LEU A 498 -32.61 -29.13 -27.98
C LEU A 498 -33.74 -28.67 -28.92
N LEU A 499 -33.94 -27.36 -29.04
CA LEU A 499 -35.00 -26.75 -29.85
C LEU A 499 -34.55 -26.38 -31.27
N ILE A 500 -33.25 -26.36 -31.55
CA ILE A 500 -32.68 -26.06 -32.87
C ILE A 500 -32.69 -27.32 -33.74
N TYR A 501 -33.07 -27.18 -34.99
CA TYR A 501 -33.07 -28.23 -36.01
C TYR A 501 -31.94 -28.06 -37.03
N GLY A 502 -31.52 -26.82 -37.32
CA GLY A 502 -30.52 -26.49 -38.30
C GLY A 502 -29.09 -26.83 -37.89
N PRO A 503 -28.17 -26.95 -38.87
CA PRO A 503 -26.76 -27.14 -38.58
C PRO A 503 -26.14 -25.90 -37.94
N ASP A 504 -25.05 -26.08 -37.21
CA ASP A 504 -24.30 -24.98 -36.58
C ASP A 504 -23.43 -24.27 -37.64
N ILE A 505 -23.99 -23.27 -38.31
CA ILE A 505 -23.31 -22.49 -39.38
C ILE A 505 -22.90 -21.09 -38.92
N LEU A 506 -22.95 -20.80 -37.61
CA LEU A 506 -22.86 -19.44 -37.11
C LEU A 506 -21.40 -18.93 -37.05
N GLY A 507 -20.94 -18.37 -38.17
CA GLY A 507 -19.85 -17.39 -38.21
C GLY A 507 -20.35 -15.95 -38.17
N HIS A 508 -19.51 -14.97 -38.51
CA HIS A 508 -19.95 -13.58 -38.69
C HIS A 508 -21.04 -13.52 -39.76
N CYS A 509 -22.20 -12.94 -39.46
CA CYS A 509 -23.33 -12.92 -40.39
C CYS A 509 -23.01 -12.11 -41.64
N SER A 510 -22.19 -11.07 -41.48
CA SER A 510 -21.68 -10.27 -42.58
C SER A 510 -20.91 -11.05 -43.66
N THR A 511 -20.32 -12.21 -43.33
CA THR A 511 -19.69 -13.11 -44.31
C THR A 511 -20.69 -14.07 -44.94
N LEU A 512 -21.61 -14.63 -44.14
CA LEU A 512 -22.68 -15.50 -44.61
C LEU A 512 -23.65 -14.79 -45.58
N LEU A 513 -23.79 -13.47 -45.46
CA LEU A 513 -24.65 -12.67 -46.32
C LEU A 513 -23.90 -12.06 -47.53
N ARG A 514 -22.58 -12.26 -47.66
CA ARG A 514 -21.75 -11.57 -48.67
C ARG A 514 -22.08 -11.98 -50.11
N ASN A 515 -22.32 -13.26 -50.36
CA ASN A 515 -22.47 -13.83 -51.70
C ASN A 515 -23.82 -14.55 -51.88
N THR A 516 -24.81 -14.20 -51.06
CA THR A 516 -26.06 -14.93 -51.00
C THR A 516 -27.07 -14.37 -52.01
N PRO A 517 -27.54 -15.16 -52.99
CA PRO A 517 -28.50 -14.70 -54.01
C PRO A 517 -29.92 -14.52 -53.45
N TYR A 518 -30.17 -15.00 -52.23
CA TYR A 518 -31.49 -15.04 -51.59
C TYR A 518 -31.84 -13.77 -50.79
N ILE A 519 -31.15 -12.66 -51.07
CA ILE A 519 -31.39 -11.33 -50.48
C ILE A 519 -31.42 -10.32 -51.62
N GLN A 520 -32.56 -9.62 -51.78
CA GLN A 520 -32.78 -8.76 -52.95
C GLN A 520 -31.81 -7.57 -53.06
N ASP A 521 -31.33 -7.07 -51.92
CA ASP A 521 -30.44 -5.91 -51.83
C ASP A 521 -28.99 -6.30 -51.44
N SER A 522 -28.57 -7.50 -51.83
CA SER A 522 -27.22 -8.01 -51.54
C SER A 522 -26.10 -7.30 -52.32
N ARG A 523 -26.42 -6.38 -53.24
CA ARG A 523 -25.44 -5.60 -54.03
C ARG A 523 -24.77 -4.48 -53.24
N VAL A 524 -24.53 -4.73 -51.96
CA VAL A 524 -23.63 -3.92 -51.15
C VAL A 524 -22.21 -4.22 -51.63
N GLY A 525 -21.51 -3.23 -52.17
CA GLY A 525 -20.21 -3.39 -52.83
C GLY A 525 -19.26 -4.37 -52.14
N SER A 526 -18.57 -5.19 -52.93
CA SER A 526 -17.72 -6.30 -52.44
C SER A 526 -16.58 -5.87 -51.53
N ALA A 527 -16.18 -4.60 -51.62
CA ALA A 527 -15.16 -3.94 -50.81
C ALA A 527 -15.65 -3.49 -49.41
N LEU A 528 -16.95 -3.57 -49.12
CA LEU A 528 -17.48 -3.13 -47.84
C LEU A 528 -17.09 -4.11 -46.70
N ASP A 529 -16.60 -3.54 -45.60
CA ASP A 529 -16.25 -4.26 -44.38
C ASP A 529 -17.49 -4.90 -43.70
N GLY A 530 -17.26 -5.88 -42.84
CA GLY A 530 -18.31 -6.67 -42.18
C GLY A 530 -19.24 -5.83 -41.30
N TYR A 531 -18.69 -4.90 -40.50
CA TYR A 531 -19.50 -4.03 -39.65
C TYR A 531 -20.31 -3.02 -40.45
N ASP A 532 -19.71 -2.44 -41.50
CA ASP A 532 -20.39 -1.51 -42.40
C ASP A 532 -21.51 -2.21 -43.18
N ARG A 533 -21.28 -3.46 -43.60
CA ARG A 533 -22.32 -4.29 -44.23
C ARG A 533 -23.45 -4.58 -43.25
N THR A 534 -23.15 -4.94 -42.01
CA THR A 534 -24.16 -5.13 -40.95
C THR A 534 -24.95 -3.87 -40.68
N ARG A 535 -24.32 -2.69 -40.75
CA ARG A 535 -25.01 -1.40 -40.57
C ARG A 535 -26.00 -1.11 -41.69
N LYS A 536 -25.64 -1.41 -42.94
CA LYS A 536 -26.51 -1.23 -44.11
C LYS A 536 -27.63 -2.27 -44.16
N LEU A 537 -27.30 -3.54 -43.90
CA LEU A 537 -28.25 -4.66 -43.94
C LEU A 537 -28.98 -4.89 -42.62
N GLY A 538 -28.72 -4.09 -41.60
CA GLY A 538 -29.11 -4.38 -40.22
C GLY A 538 -30.61 -4.48 -39.96
N ASN A 539 -31.42 -3.82 -40.79
CA ASN A 539 -32.89 -3.85 -40.69
C ASN A 539 -33.51 -5.04 -41.42
N PHE A 540 -32.80 -5.69 -42.34
CA PHE A 540 -33.33 -6.85 -43.06
C PHE A 540 -33.49 -8.01 -42.08
N ARG A 541 -34.60 -8.73 -42.23
CA ARG A 541 -34.86 -9.94 -41.47
C ARG A 541 -34.45 -11.15 -42.29
N VAL A 542 -33.70 -12.03 -41.66
CA VAL A 542 -33.17 -13.24 -42.27
C VAL A 542 -33.58 -14.46 -41.47
N LYS A 543 -33.71 -15.58 -42.17
CA LYS A 543 -34.08 -16.86 -41.59
C LYS A 543 -33.34 -18.00 -42.30
N ILE A 544 -33.01 -19.05 -41.56
CA ILE A 544 -32.51 -20.29 -42.16
C ILE A 544 -33.71 -21.09 -42.72
N VAL A 545 -33.66 -21.40 -44.01
CA VAL A 545 -34.76 -22.05 -44.75
C VAL A 545 -34.23 -23.14 -45.67
N ASP A 546 -35.13 -24.05 -46.02
CA ASP A 546 -34.94 -25.02 -47.10
C ASP A 546 -35.44 -24.41 -48.41
N ILE A 547 -34.54 -24.02 -49.31
CA ILE A 547 -34.92 -23.37 -50.58
C ILE A 547 -35.55 -24.38 -51.53
N ASP A 548 -34.96 -25.57 -51.61
CA ASP A 548 -35.42 -26.66 -52.46
C ASP A 548 -36.45 -27.53 -51.71
N TYR A 549 -37.40 -26.90 -51.00
CA TYR A 549 -38.34 -27.61 -50.12
C TYR A 549 -39.26 -28.58 -50.87
N GLU A 550 -39.47 -28.38 -52.17
CA GLU A 550 -40.28 -29.23 -53.05
C GLU A 550 -39.53 -30.45 -53.61
N LYS A 551 -38.19 -30.45 -53.59
CA LYS A 551 -37.35 -31.53 -54.15
C LYS A 551 -37.05 -32.60 -53.10
N GLU A 552 -36.80 -33.85 -53.46
CA GLU A 552 -36.48 -34.90 -52.48
C GLU A 552 -35.26 -34.56 -51.60
N VAL A 553 -34.24 -33.93 -52.19
CA VAL A 553 -33.06 -33.39 -51.49
C VAL A 553 -33.16 -31.87 -51.40
N GLY A 554 -33.20 -31.37 -50.16
CA GLY A 554 -33.29 -29.93 -49.88
C GLY A 554 -31.95 -29.20 -49.95
N TYR A 555 -31.97 -27.87 -49.87
CA TYR A 555 -30.78 -27.03 -49.80
C TYR A 555 -30.93 -25.97 -48.71
N ILE A 556 -30.05 -26.01 -47.71
CA ILE A 556 -30.08 -25.10 -46.56
C ILE A 556 -29.37 -23.81 -46.92
N ALA A 557 -30.07 -22.69 -46.84
CA ALA A 557 -29.40 -21.38 -46.87
C ALA A 557 -30.09 -20.38 -45.95
N ILE A 558 -29.39 -19.27 -45.72
CA ILE A 558 -29.95 -18.10 -45.06
C ILE A 558 -30.60 -17.24 -46.15
N ALA A 559 -31.88 -16.96 -45.99
CA ALA A 559 -32.65 -16.15 -46.93
C ALA A 559 -33.35 -15.00 -46.21
N GLU A 560 -33.76 -14.00 -46.97
CA GLU A 560 -34.64 -12.94 -46.49
C GLU A 560 -36.01 -13.51 -46.09
N ASP A 561 -36.56 -13.06 -44.96
CA ASP A 561 -37.84 -13.51 -44.44
C ASP A 561 -39.00 -12.99 -45.29
N ARG A 562 -39.38 -13.75 -46.32
CA ARG A 562 -40.42 -13.41 -47.29
C ARG A 562 -41.36 -14.58 -47.54
N GLU A 563 -42.64 -14.26 -47.74
CA GLU A 563 -43.63 -15.26 -48.12
C GLU A 563 -43.27 -15.92 -49.45
N GLY A 564 -43.20 -17.25 -49.46
CA GLY A 564 -42.87 -18.06 -50.64
C GLY A 564 -41.38 -18.35 -50.85
N LEU A 565 -40.47 -17.75 -50.07
CA LEU A 565 -39.02 -17.94 -50.24
C LEU A 565 -38.47 -19.01 -49.28
N GLY A 566 -38.78 -20.27 -49.58
CA GLY A 566 -38.26 -21.44 -48.87
C GLY A 566 -39.16 -22.01 -47.76
N GLY A 567 -39.04 -23.32 -47.51
CA GLY A 567 -39.76 -24.06 -46.47
C GLY A 567 -39.01 -24.13 -45.14
N ARG A 568 -39.69 -24.61 -44.09
CA ARG A 568 -39.03 -24.91 -42.79
C ARG A 568 -38.14 -26.14 -42.92
N LEU A 569 -37.06 -26.17 -42.16
CA LEU A 569 -36.19 -27.35 -42.07
C LEU A 569 -36.95 -28.56 -41.52
N VAL A 570 -36.77 -29.72 -42.15
CA VAL A 570 -37.43 -30.97 -41.77
C VAL A 570 -36.38 -31.92 -41.20
N LYS A 571 -36.61 -32.38 -39.97
CA LYS A 571 -35.71 -33.30 -39.27
C LYS A 571 -35.60 -34.62 -40.01
N GLY A 572 -34.37 -35.11 -40.20
CA GLY A 572 -34.09 -36.40 -40.81
C GLY A 572 -34.20 -36.43 -42.33
N ARG A 573 -34.47 -35.28 -42.99
CA ARG A 573 -34.37 -35.09 -44.45
C ARG A 573 -32.90 -35.02 -44.89
N TYR A 574 -32.66 -35.33 -46.15
CA TYR A 574 -31.36 -35.19 -46.80
C TYR A 574 -31.20 -33.80 -47.41
N TYR A 575 -30.04 -33.19 -47.18
CA TYR A 575 -29.65 -31.87 -47.68
C TYR A 575 -28.31 -31.99 -48.40
N ARG A 576 -28.14 -31.23 -49.50
CA ARG A 576 -26.88 -31.14 -50.24
C ARG A 576 -26.00 -30.01 -49.74
#